data_AF-A0A821Y067-F1
#
_entry.id   AF-A0A821Y067-F1
#
_cell.length_a   1.000
_cell.length_b   1.000
_cell.length_c   1.000
_cell.angle_alpha   90.00
_cell.angle_beta   90.00
_cell.angle_gamma   90.00
#
_symmetry.space_group_name_H-M   'P 1'
#
loop_
_entity.id
_entity.type
_entity.pdbx_description
1 polymer ?
#
loop_
_entity_poly.entity_id
_entity_poly.type
_entity_poly.pdbx_seq_one_letter_code
_entity_poly.pdbx_strand_id
1 'polypeptide(L)'
;MTTATTTTTTTSTALPLCNSSCVSTSISNTSLIAFYTFDSVFTDSSGFSNTLSGTYQSFVTGYVNNAVSFIYANSQRLTSSQIMNFYQLSWTMEFWFLRTASTTVTSCFFGQTISSSHDMELFLVTTNNLLYFGFYGDDTSGSTTISANTWYHVAWVFDYTNRIRQIYLNG
;
A
#
# COMPACT_ATOMS: atom_id res chain seq x y z
N MET A 1 7.87 -3.91 61.53
CA MET A 1 8.20 -3.27 60.24
C MET A 1 7.66 -4.18 59.14
N THR A 2 6.49 -3.88 58.60
CA THR A 2 5.86 -4.62 57.52
C THR A 2 6.18 -3.92 56.21
N THR A 3 6.98 -4.56 55.37
CA THR A 3 7.41 -4.05 54.06
C THR A 3 6.23 -4.16 53.08
N ALA A 4 5.71 -3.03 52.62
CA ALA A 4 4.70 -2.98 51.57
C ALA A 4 5.41 -3.05 50.20
N THR A 5 5.09 -4.07 49.40
CA THR A 5 5.57 -4.20 48.03
C THR A 5 4.60 -3.47 47.10
N THR A 6 5.08 -2.37 46.50
CA THR A 6 4.31 -1.59 45.53
C THR A 6 4.44 -2.24 44.15
N THR A 7 3.34 -2.80 43.64
CA THR A 7 3.27 -3.30 42.26
C THR A 7 2.85 -2.17 41.33
N THR A 8 3.76 -1.72 40.48
CA THR A 8 3.49 -0.70 39.45
C THR A 8 2.86 -1.39 38.23
N THR A 9 1.57 -1.18 38.01
CA THR A 9 0.87 -1.64 36.80
C THR A 9 1.13 -0.65 35.66
N THR A 10 2.01 -1.00 34.72
CA THR A 10 2.16 -0.27 33.46
C THR A 10 1.01 -0.63 32.52
N THR A 11 0.07 0.29 32.32
CA THR A 11 -0.99 0.18 31.33
C THR A 11 -0.38 0.33 29.93
N SER A 12 -0.14 -0.78 29.25
CA SER A 12 0.16 -0.80 27.81
C SER A 12 -1.15 -0.59 27.06
N THR A 13 -1.32 0.59 26.46
CA THR A 13 -2.38 0.83 25.48
C THR A 13 -1.98 0.17 24.17
N ALA A 14 -2.22 -1.14 24.06
CA ALA A 14 -2.21 -1.82 22.77
C ALA A 14 -3.35 -1.24 21.91
N LEU A 15 -3.02 -0.74 20.73
CA LEU A 15 -3.98 -0.34 19.71
C LEU A 15 -4.91 -1.52 19.42
N PRO A 16 -6.22 -1.29 19.16
CA PRO A 16 -7.17 -2.37 18.97
C PRO A 16 -6.78 -3.16 17.72
N LEU A 17 -6.14 -4.32 17.96
CA LEU A 17 -5.99 -5.36 16.97
C LEU A 17 -7.40 -5.76 16.53
N CYS A 18 -7.58 -5.75 15.21
CA CYS A 18 -8.69 -6.27 14.46
C CYS A 18 -9.67 -7.11 15.30
N ASN A 19 -10.87 -6.57 15.54
CA ASN A 19 -11.92 -7.28 16.29
C ASN A 19 -12.13 -8.65 15.61
N SER A 20 -12.28 -9.68 16.44
CA SER A 20 -12.10 -11.12 16.19
C SER A 20 -12.85 -11.76 15.00
N SER A 21 -13.57 -11.01 14.17
CA SER A 21 -14.28 -11.48 12.98
C SER A 21 -13.43 -11.57 11.72
N CYS A 22 -12.24 -10.95 11.68
CA CYS A 22 -11.35 -11.03 10.51
C CYS A 22 -10.26 -12.11 10.63
N VAL A 23 -10.14 -12.74 11.80
CA VAL A 23 -9.00 -13.62 12.18
C VAL A 23 -9.07 -15.01 11.54
N SER A 24 -10.22 -15.42 10.99
CA SER A 24 -10.41 -16.77 10.45
C SER A 24 -10.63 -16.83 8.93
N THR A 25 -10.47 -15.73 8.21
CA THR A 25 -10.53 -15.78 6.75
C THR A 25 -9.17 -16.22 6.24
N SER A 26 -9.07 -17.44 5.70
CA SER A 26 -7.90 -17.81 4.91
C SER A 26 -7.88 -16.92 3.67
N ILE A 27 -6.98 -15.93 3.65
CA ILE A 27 -6.68 -15.20 2.42
C ILE A 27 -6.09 -16.23 1.46
N SER A 28 -6.80 -16.52 0.39
CA SER A 28 -6.30 -17.43 -0.63
C SER A 28 -5.15 -16.73 -1.36
N ASN A 29 -3.93 -17.18 -1.13
CA ASN A 29 -2.75 -16.67 -1.84
C ASN A 29 -2.66 -17.22 -3.28
N THR A 30 -3.61 -18.06 -3.70
CA THR A 30 -3.60 -18.70 -5.03
C THR A 30 -3.72 -17.72 -6.19
N SER A 31 -4.25 -16.52 -5.94
CA SER A 31 -4.40 -15.43 -6.93
C SER A 31 -3.44 -14.26 -6.70
N LEU A 32 -2.46 -14.41 -5.80
CA LEU A 32 -1.54 -13.34 -5.45
C LEU A 32 -0.50 -13.15 -6.56
N ILE A 33 -0.49 -11.98 -7.21
CA ILE A 33 0.44 -11.69 -8.30
C ILE A 33 1.79 -11.17 -7.77
N ALA A 34 1.77 -10.45 -6.66
CA ALA A 34 2.96 -9.93 -5.99
C ALA A 34 2.67 -9.66 -4.52
N PHE A 35 3.67 -9.85 -3.65
CA PHE A 35 3.54 -9.54 -2.23
C PHE A 35 4.88 -9.15 -1.62
N TYR A 36 4.92 -7.95 -1.04
CA TYR A 36 6.11 -7.38 -0.43
C TYR A 36 5.82 -7.03 1.03
N THR A 37 6.52 -7.69 1.95
CA THR A 37 6.43 -7.37 3.38
C THR A 37 7.23 -6.13 3.74
N PHE A 38 8.25 -5.79 2.94
CA PHE A 38 9.25 -4.78 3.24
C PHE A 38 9.98 -4.98 4.57
N ASP A 39 10.04 -6.23 5.05
CA ASP A 39 10.78 -6.61 6.25
C ASP A 39 12.27 -6.76 5.99
N SER A 40 12.91 -5.62 5.77
CA SER A 40 14.34 -5.48 5.42
C SER A 40 14.75 -6.12 4.09
N VAL A 41 13.76 -6.48 3.25
CA VAL A 41 13.96 -7.09 1.94
C VAL A 41 12.98 -6.51 0.92
N PHE A 42 13.36 -6.57 -0.36
CA PHE A 42 12.52 -6.19 -1.51
C PHE A 42 11.99 -7.39 -2.30
N THR A 43 12.16 -8.60 -1.76
CA THR A 43 11.79 -9.86 -2.38
C THR A 43 10.27 -10.00 -2.46
N ASP A 44 9.79 -10.41 -3.63
CA ASP A 44 8.41 -10.82 -3.84
C ASP A 44 8.16 -12.20 -3.20
N SER A 45 7.26 -12.25 -2.23
CA SER A 45 6.89 -13.46 -1.48
C SER A 45 5.68 -14.19 -2.08
N SER A 46 5.16 -13.74 -3.23
CA SER A 46 4.06 -14.41 -3.94
C SER A 46 4.49 -15.68 -4.69
N GLY A 47 5.79 -15.85 -4.93
CA GLY A 47 6.33 -16.92 -5.77
C GLY A 47 6.48 -16.55 -7.25
N PHE A 48 6.00 -15.39 -7.69
CA PHE A 48 6.11 -14.92 -9.09
C PHE A 48 7.39 -14.13 -9.40
N SER A 49 8.29 -14.01 -8.42
CA SER A 49 9.63 -13.41 -8.60
C SER A 49 9.63 -11.97 -9.13
N ASN A 50 8.60 -11.18 -8.80
CA ASN A 50 8.55 -9.74 -9.12
C ASN A 50 9.47 -8.90 -8.21
N THR A 51 10.66 -9.40 -7.87
CA THR A 51 11.55 -8.76 -6.89
C THR A 51 11.88 -7.33 -7.29
N LEU A 52 11.71 -6.42 -6.35
CA LEU A 52 11.95 -5.01 -6.58
C LEU A 52 13.43 -4.67 -6.40
N SER A 53 13.90 -3.72 -7.21
CA SER A 53 15.23 -3.13 -7.13
C SER A 53 15.11 -1.62 -7.01
N GLY A 54 15.97 -1.01 -6.22
CA GLY A 54 16.07 0.44 -6.12
C GLY A 54 17.34 0.85 -5.39
N THR A 55 17.63 2.15 -5.43
CA THR A 55 18.78 2.71 -4.74
C THR A 55 18.30 3.73 -3.71
N TYR A 56 18.93 3.70 -2.54
CA TYR A 56 18.78 4.67 -1.45
C TYR A 56 17.49 4.60 -0.62
N GLN A 57 16.59 3.65 -0.87
CA GLN A 57 15.48 3.41 0.05
C GLN A 57 16.00 2.84 1.37
N SER A 58 15.45 3.33 2.47
CA SER A 58 15.68 2.79 3.81
C SER A 58 14.44 2.08 4.32
N PHE A 59 14.68 1.06 5.13
CA PHE A 59 13.63 0.45 5.94
C PHE A 59 13.44 1.26 7.22
N VAL A 60 12.20 1.53 7.57
CA VAL A 60 11.77 2.26 8.78
C VAL A 60 10.70 1.46 9.49
N THR A 61 10.33 1.83 10.71
CA THR A 61 9.17 1.23 11.39
C THR A 61 7.90 1.45 10.56
N GLY A 62 7.25 0.35 10.18
CA GLY A 62 6.01 0.33 9.41
C GLY A 62 4.76 0.25 10.30
N TYR A 63 3.59 0.16 9.66
CA TYR A 63 2.35 -0.18 10.37
C TYR A 63 2.41 -1.60 10.96
N VAL A 64 2.90 -2.55 10.16
CA VAL A 64 3.34 -3.88 10.60
C VAL A 64 4.84 -3.94 10.37
N ASN A 65 5.60 -4.31 11.41
CA ASN A 65 7.06 -4.47 11.35
C ASN A 65 7.78 -3.29 10.67
N ASN A 66 8.26 -3.48 9.44
CA ASN A 66 8.97 -2.45 8.67
C ASN A 66 8.15 -1.95 7.48
N ALA A 67 8.49 -0.74 7.04
CA ALA A 67 8.04 -0.18 5.78
C ALA A 67 9.24 0.35 5.00
N VAL A 68 9.07 0.49 3.70
CA VAL A 68 10.03 1.20 2.85
C VAL A 68 9.72 2.71 2.87
N SER A 69 10.75 3.53 3.14
CA SER A 69 10.65 4.98 3.12
C SER A 69 11.12 5.55 1.78
N PHE A 70 10.36 6.50 1.23
CA PHE A 70 10.69 7.22 0.00
C PHE A 70 10.87 8.71 0.28
N ILE A 71 12.01 9.25 -0.16
CA ILE A 71 12.38 10.66 -0.04
C ILE A 71 12.33 11.31 -1.42
N TYR A 72 11.38 12.23 -1.62
CA TYR A 72 11.16 12.94 -2.88
C TYR A 72 12.44 13.62 -3.41
N ALA A 73 13.20 14.30 -2.53
CA ALA A 73 14.42 15.01 -2.91
C ALA A 73 15.50 14.10 -3.53
N ASN A 74 15.44 12.80 -3.28
CA ASN A 74 16.37 11.80 -3.81
C ASN A 74 15.82 11.06 -5.04
N SER A 75 14.65 11.42 -5.56
CA SER A 75 13.98 10.77 -6.69
C SER A 75 13.88 9.24 -6.54
N GLN A 76 13.65 8.78 -5.31
CA GLN A 76 13.65 7.37 -4.95
C GLN A 76 12.44 6.64 -5.55
N ARG A 77 12.70 5.46 -6.11
CA ARG A 77 11.69 4.53 -6.63
C ARG A 77 12.18 3.09 -6.56
N LEU A 78 11.25 2.17 -6.39
CA LEU A 78 11.49 0.75 -6.58
C LEU A 78 10.96 0.33 -7.95
N THR A 79 11.67 -0.56 -8.63
CA THR A 79 11.31 -1.06 -9.97
C THR A 79 11.43 -2.57 -10.02
N SER A 80 10.46 -3.24 -10.63
CA SER A 80 10.58 -4.63 -11.07
C SER A 80 11.05 -4.66 -12.53
N SER A 81 11.85 -5.67 -12.90
CA SER A 81 12.15 -5.95 -14.31
C SER A 81 11.03 -6.75 -14.99
N GLN A 82 10.08 -7.28 -14.22
CA GLN A 82 8.95 -8.05 -14.70
C GLN A 82 7.72 -7.14 -14.84
N ILE A 83 6.99 -7.32 -15.95
CA ILE A 83 5.67 -6.71 -16.15
C ILE A 83 4.64 -7.65 -15.54
N MET A 84 3.84 -7.15 -14.62
CA MET A 84 2.73 -7.89 -14.02
C MET A 84 1.56 -7.91 -15.00
N ASN A 85 0.93 -9.08 -15.18
CA ASN A 85 -0.20 -9.20 -16.10
C ASN A 85 -1.50 -8.74 -15.44
N PHE A 86 -2.02 -7.60 -15.88
CA PHE A 86 -3.35 -7.08 -15.52
C PHE A 86 -4.33 -7.10 -16.71
N TYR A 87 -3.92 -7.63 -17.86
CA TYR A 87 -4.69 -7.56 -19.09
C TYR A 87 -5.93 -8.43 -19.01
N GLN A 88 -7.10 -7.82 -19.13
CA GLN A 88 -8.40 -8.48 -19.09
C GLN A 88 -8.70 -9.26 -17.80
N LEU A 89 -8.17 -8.77 -16.67
CA LEU A 89 -8.35 -9.40 -15.37
C LEU A 89 -8.96 -8.42 -14.37
N SER A 90 -9.85 -8.93 -13.53
CA SER A 90 -10.22 -8.25 -12.29
C SER A 90 -9.08 -8.40 -11.29
N TRP A 91 -8.75 -7.35 -10.56
CA TRP A 91 -7.63 -7.34 -9.63
C TRP A 91 -7.89 -6.42 -8.44
N THR A 92 -7.12 -6.64 -7.39
CA THR A 92 -7.06 -5.76 -6.23
C THR A 92 -5.59 -5.52 -5.89
N MET A 93 -5.24 -4.26 -5.63
CA MET A 93 -3.97 -3.90 -5.02
C MET A 93 -4.27 -3.19 -3.72
N GLU A 94 -3.68 -3.69 -2.63
CA GLU A 94 -3.86 -3.10 -1.30
C GLU A 94 -2.54 -2.99 -0.56
N PHE A 95 -2.44 -1.97 0.30
CA PHE A 95 -1.30 -1.80 1.19
C PHE A 95 -1.59 -0.74 2.26
N TRP A 96 -0.73 -0.74 3.28
CA TRP A 96 -0.62 0.34 4.26
C TRP A 96 0.32 1.43 3.74
N PHE A 97 -0.06 2.69 3.90
CA PHE A 97 0.82 3.82 3.60
C PHE A 97 0.70 4.95 4.62
N LEU A 98 1.76 5.75 4.72
CA LEU A 98 1.80 6.99 5.47
C LEU A 98 2.48 8.05 4.63
N ARG A 99 1.92 9.26 4.63
CA ARG A 99 2.57 10.45 4.07
C ARG A 99 3.14 11.30 5.19
N THR A 100 4.43 11.64 5.10
CA THR A 100 5.10 12.48 6.11
C THR A 100 4.76 13.97 5.97
N ALA A 101 4.19 14.38 4.82
CA ALA A 101 3.78 15.75 4.54
C ALA A 101 2.50 15.82 3.70
N SER A 102 1.70 16.84 3.98
CA SER A 102 0.58 17.24 3.12
C SER A 102 1.15 18.01 1.93
N THR A 103 0.76 17.61 0.73
CA THR A 103 1.24 18.18 -0.52
C THR A 103 0.20 17.95 -1.61
N THR A 104 0.01 18.97 -2.43
CA THR A 104 -0.85 18.92 -3.62
C THR A 104 -0.17 18.21 -4.79
N VAL A 105 1.15 18.03 -4.72
CA VAL A 105 1.96 17.34 -5.74
C VAL A 105 1.54 15.88 -5.85
N THR A 106 1.43 15.40 -7.09
CA THR A 106 1.15 14.00 -7.38
C THR A 106 2.26 13.10 -6.85
N SER A 107 1.88 12.13 -6.03
CA SER A 107 2.78 11.08 -5.53
C SER A 107 2.30 9.74 -6.05
N CYS A 108 3.19 9.01 -6.73
CA CYS A 108 2.88 7.71 -7.30
C CYS A 108 3.24 6.60 -6.31
N PHE A 109 2.30 5.68 -6.09
CA PHE A 109 2.53 4.45 -5.32
C PHE A 109 2.90 3.29 -6.23
N PHE A 110 2.21 3.17 -7.34
CA PHE A 110 2.43 2.13 -8.34
C PHE A 110 2.17 2.68 -9.73
N GLY A 111 3.02 2.30 -10.68
CA GLY A 111 2.85 2.62 -12.09
C GLY A 111 3.36 1.47 -12.94
N GLN A 112 2.59 1.12 -13.97
CA GLN A 112 3.02 0.20 -15.02
C GLN A 112 2.48 0.68 -16.36
N THR A 113 3.38 0.84 -17.33
CA THR A 113 3.05 1.29 -18.68
C THR A 113 3.71 0.39 -19.71
N ILE A 114 2.98 0.11 -20.80
CA ILE A 114 3.52 -0.51 -22.02
C ILE A 114 3.51 0.46 -23.20
N SER A 115 2.71 1.54 -23.12
CA SER A 115 2.75 2.69 -24.01
C SER A 115 2.04 3.89 -23.35
N SER A 116 2.27 5.10 -23.85
CA SER A 116 1.57 6.32 -23.43
C SER A 116 0.23 6.53 -24.17
N SER A 117 -0.47 5.44 -24.49
CA SER A 117 -1.77 5.47 -25.18
C SER A 117 -2.91 5.35 -24.18
N HIS A 118 -4.12 5.75 -24.59
CA HIS A 118 -5.33 5.55 -23.79
C HIS A 118 -5.45 4.09 -23.34
N ASP A 119 -5.74 3.90 -22.06
CA ASP A 119 -5.86 2.60 -21.38
C ASP A 119 -4.58 1.75 -21.26
N MET A 120 -3.40 2.27 -21.58
CA MET A 120 -2.14 1.50 -21.63
C MET A 120 -1.14 1.82 -20.50
N GLU A 121 -1.55 2.66 -19.55
CA GLU A 121 -0.80 3.00 -18.35
C GLU A 121 -1.72 2.88 -17.13
N LEU A 122 -1.38 1.96 -16.23
CA LEU A 122 -2.00 1.83 -14.92
C LEU A 122 -1.21 2.65 -13.91
N PHE A 123 -1.90 3.52 -13.16
CA PHE A 123 -1.29 4.26 -12.07
C PHE A 123 -2.19 4.30 -10.84
N LEU A 124 -1.56 4.27 -9.67
CA LEU A 124 -2.17 4.50 -8.36
C LEU A 124 -1.41 5.66 -7.72
N VAL A 125 -2.11 6.75 -7.46
CA VAL A 125 -1.49 8.00 -7.03
C VAL A 125 -2.28 8.69 -5.93
N THR A 126 -1.65 9.65 -5.26
CA THR A 126 -2.38 10.75 -4.62
C THR A 126 -2.14 12.04 -5.37
N THR A 127 -3.18 12.83 -5.59
CA THR A 127 -3.11 14.18 -6.17
C THR A 127 -4.02 15.09 -5.36
N ASN A 128 -3.61 16.32 -5.03
CA ASN A 128 -4.42 17.22 -4.17
C ASN A 128 -4.91 16.56 -2.87
N ASN A 129 -4.08 15.70 -2.26
CA ASN A 129 -4.40 14.91 -1.08
C ASN A 129 -5.61 13.95 -1.24
N LEU A 130 -6.06 13.64 -2.44
CA LEU A 130 -7.05 12.59 -2.70
C LEU A 130 -6.38 11.39 -3.36
N LEU A 131 -6.91 10.19 -3.13
CA LEU A 131 -6.48 8.98 -3.82
C LEU A 131 -7.06 8.96 -5.22
N TYR A 132 -6.27 8.52 -6.19
CA TYR A 132 -6.69 8.28 -7.56
C TYR A 132 -6.11 6.96 -8.04
N PHE A 133 -6.86 6.29 -8.91
CA PHE A 133 -6.28 5.30 -9.81
C PHE A 133 -7.08 5.21 -11.09
N GLY A 134 -6.45 4.68 -12.11
CA GLY A 134 -7.12 4.47 -13.37
C GLY A 134 -6.15 4.02 -14.44
N PHE A 135 -6.63 4.18 -15.65
CA PHE A 135 -5.84 4.00 -16.85
C PHE A 135 -5.74 5.35 -17.56
N TYR A 136 -4.67 5.62 -18.32
CA TYR A 136 -4.47 6.92 -18.97
C TYR A 136 -5.75 7.46 -19.66
N GLY A 137 -6.38 8.48 -19.06
CA GLY A 137 -7.61 9.12 -19.55
C GLY A 137 -8.93 8.55 -19.00
N ASP A 138 -8.90 7.59 -18.08
CA ASP A 138 -10.05 6.93 -17.47
C ASP A 138 -9.83 6.67 -15.96
N ASP A 139 -9.87 7.77 -15.19
CA ASP A 139 -9.49 7.81 -13.79
C ASP A 139 -10.68 7.71 -12.84
N THR A 140 -10.43 7.26 -11.61
CA THR A 140 -11.38 7.26 -10.51
C THR A 140 -10.72 7.88 -9.29
N SER A 141 -11.44 8.80 -8.64
CA SER A 141 -10.98 9.51 -7.45
C SER A 141 -11.70 9.04 -6.19
N GLY A 142 -10.98 9.06 -5.08
CA GLY A 142 -11.56 9.02 -3.75
C GLY A 142 -12.06 10.39 -3.33
N SER A 143 -12.96 10.41 -2.34
CA SER A 143 -13.52 11.64 -1.76
C SER A 143 -12.87 12.06 -0.43
N THR A 144 -12.05 11.19 0.16
CA THR A 144 -11.42 11.44 1.47
C THR A 144 -10.06 12.11 1.31
N THR A 145 -9.87 13.22 2.02
CA THR A 145 -8.57 13.91 2.11
C THR A 145 -7.60 13.14 2.99
N ILE A 146 -6.46 12.78 2.41
CA ILE A 146 -5.34 12.12 3.07
C ILE A 146 -4.54 13.14 3.88
N SER A 147 -4.43 12.89 5.18
CA SER A 147 -3.67 13.72 6.12
C SER A 147 -2.23 13.23 6.25
N ALA A 148 -1.32 14.15 6.60
CA ALA A 148 0.04 13.81 6.94
C ALA A 148 0.12 13.10 8.29
N ASN A 149 1.14 12.26 8.47
CA ASN A 149 1.46 11.53 9.69
C ASN A 149 0.36 10.59 10.20
N THR A 150 -0.48 10.11 9.28
CA THR A 150 -1.53 9.13 9.55
C THR A 150 -1.31 7.90 8.67
N TRP A 151 -1.39 6.72 9.27
CA TRP A 151 -1.43 5.45 8.54
C TRP A 151 -2.82 5.21 7.97
N TYR A 152 -2.85 4.78 6.71
CA TYR A 152 -4.06 4.37 6.02
C TYR A 152 -3.86 2.98 5.44
N HIS A 153 -4.91 2.16 5.48
CA HIS A 153 -5.02 0.98 4.64
C HIS A 153 -5.86 1.33 3.42
N VAL A 154 -5.38 1.03 2.23
CA VAL A 154 -6.12 1.33 1.00
C VAL A 154 -6.17 0.09 0.12
N ALA A 155 -7.31 -0.13 -0.52
CA ALA A 155 -7.49 -1.14 -1.55
C ALA A 155 -8.07 -0.49 -2.82
N TRP A 156 -7.37 -0.65 -3.94
CA TRP A 156 -7.84 -0.32 -5.27
C TRP A 156 -8.34 -1.57 -5.95
N VAL A 157 -9.61 -1.57 -6.34
CA VAL A 157 -10.30 -2.73 -6.90
C VAL A 157 -10.75 -2.40 -8.31
N PHE A 158 -10.35 -3.22 -9.27
CA PHE A 158 -10.83 -3.18 -10.64
C PHE A 158 -11.61 -4.45 -10.96
N ASP A 159 -12.88 -4.29 -11.32
CA ASP A 159 -13.72 -5.34 -11.89
C ASP A 159 -13.71 -5.20 -13.41
N TYR A 160 -13.00 -6.10 -14.08
CA TYR A 160 -12.89 -6.09 -15.54
C TYR A 160 -14.22 -6.44 -16.23
N THR A 161 -15.03 -7.31 -15.63
CA THR A 161 -16.30 -7.76 -16.22
C THR A 161 -17.29 -6.61 -16.29
N ASN A 162 -17.43 -5.85 -15.20
CA ASN A 162 -18.38 -4.75 -15.12
C ASN A 162 -17.76 -3.38 -15.43
N ARG A 163 -16.44 -3.31 -15.63
CA ARG A 163 -15.66 -2.08 -15.81
C ARG A 163 -15.83 -1.11 -14.65
N ILE A 164 -15.86 -1.65 -13.44
CA ILE A 164 -16.02 -0.88 -12.21
C ILE A 164 -14.65 -0.68 -11.56
N ARG A 165 -14.41 0.54 -11.08
CA ARG A 165 -13.25 0.94 -10.30
C ARG A 165 -13.70 1.42 -8.94
N GLN A 166 -13.10 0.91 -7.88
CA GLN A 166 -13.44 1.26 -6.50
C GLN A 166 -12.16 1.49 -5.69
N ILE A 167 -12.23 2.45 -4.77
CA ILE A 167 -11.19 2.72 -3.79
C ILE A 167 -11.82 2.54 -2.40
N TYR A 168 -11.28 1.62 -1.62
CA TYR A 168 -11.64 1.43 -0.21
C TYR A 168 -10.53 1.99 0.67
N LEU A 169 -10.91 2.66 1.76
CA LEU A 169 -9.98 3.29 2.69
C LEU A 169 -10.32 2.89 4.12
N ASN A 170 -9.39 2.22 4.77
CA ASN A 170 -9.49 1.64 6.11
C ASN A 170 -10.52 0.51 6.27
N GLY A 171 -10.76 -0.25 5.20
CA GLY A 171 -11.78 -1.32 5.16
C GLY A 171 -13.17 -0.77 4.85
#